data_AF-A0A452R6D2-F1
#
_entry.id   AF-A0A452R6D2-F1
#
_cell.length_a   1.000
_cell.length_b   1.000
_cell.length_c   1.000
_cell.angle_alpha   90.00
_cell.angle_beta   90.00
_cell.angle_gamma   90.00
#
_symmetry.space_group_name_H-M   'P 1'
#
loop_
_entity.id
_entity.type
_entity.pdbx_description
1 polymer ?
#
loop_
_entity_poly.entity_id
_entity_poly.type
_entity_poly.pdbx_seq_one_letter_code
_entity_poly.pdbx_strand_id
1 'polypeptide(L)'
;MGLSIIISFIYGWEMTLLILSIAPVLALTGMIKATAMTGFANKDKQELKHAGKIATEAVENIRTIVSLTREKAFEQAYEEKLQTQHRNTLKKAQIFGSSYAFSHAFIYFAYAVGFRFGAYLIQAGRVTPEGMFV
;
A
#
# COMPACT_ATOMS: atom_id res chain seq x y z
N MET A 1 -19.12 13.62 -9.77
CA MET A 1 -18.16 13.04 -10.74
C MET A 1 -18.52 13.37 -12.18
N GLY A 2 -19.77 13.23 -12.63
CA GLY A 2 -20.15 13.54 -14.03
C GLY A 2 -20.03 15.03 -14.42
N LEU A 3 -20.44 15.95 -13.55
CA LEU A 3 -20.35 17.41 -13.82
C LEU A 3 -18.90 17.91 -13.95
N SER A 4 -17.97 17.32 -13.19
CA SER A 4 -16.53 17.63 -13.26
C SER A 4 -15.95 17.32 -14.64
N ILE A 5 -16.32 16.16 -15.20
CA ILE A 5 -15.87 15.74 -16.54
C ILE A 5 -16.38 16.72 -17.61
N ILE A 6 -17.63 17.16 -17.49
CA ILE A 6 -18.26 18.08 -18.45
C ILE A 6 -17.58 19.45 -18.42
N ILE A 7 -17.29 19.98 -17.23
CA ILE A 7 -16.62 21.29 -17.10
C ILE A 7 -15.19 21.24 -17.61
N SER A 8 -14.43 20.17 -17.34
CA SER A 8 -13.07 20.01 -17.87
C SER A 8 -13.05 19.85 -19.41
N PHE A 9 -14.08 19.24 -20.01
CA PHE A 9 -14.19 19.13 -21.49
C PHE A 9 -14.47 20.47 -22.17
N ILE A 10 -15.16 21.39 -21.47
CA ILE A 10 -15.50 22.73 -21.98
C ILE A 10 -14.28 23.67 -21.93
N TYR A 11 -13.46 23.59 -20.87
CA TYR A 11 -12.31 24.48 -20.68
C TYR A 11 -11.00 23.98 -21.30
N GLY A 12 -10.86 22.68 -21.57
CA GLY A 12 -9.62 22.15 -22.15
C GLY A 12 -9.77 20.71 -22.65
N TRP A 13 -10.27 20.54 -23.88
CA TRP A 13 -10.45 19.24 -24.53
C TRP A 13 -9.14 18.44 -24.67
N GLU A 14 -8.00 19.11 -24.86
CA GLU A 14 -6.67 18.48 -24.94
C GLU A 14 -6.19 17.95 -23.57
N MET A 15 -6.51 18.66 -22.47
CA MET A 15 -6.15 18.24 -21.10
C MET A 15 -7.06 17.11 -20.60
N THR A 16 -8.34 17.17 -20.94
CA THR A 16 -9.29 16.11 -20.62
C THR A 16 -8.97 14.80 -21.32
N LEU A 17 -8.53 14.82 -22.59
CA LEU A 17 -8.07 13.61 -23.29
C LEU A 17 -6.85 12.97 -22.61
N LEU A 18 -5.92 13.78 -22.08
CA LEU A 18 -4.78 13.30 -21.32
C LEU A 18 -5.23 12.64 -20.00
N ILE A 19 -6.09 13.32 -19.24
CA ILE A 19 -6.63 12.79 -17.97
C ILE A 19 -7.46 11.54 -18.22
N LEU A 20 -8.25 11.49 -19.30
CA LEU A 20 -9.04 10.32 -19.70
C LEU A 20 -8.15 9.14 -20.10
N SER A 21 -6.97 9.38 -20.69
CA SER A 21 -5.99 8.32 -20.97
C SER A 21 -5.27 7.82 -19.70
N ILE A 22 -5.06 8.70 -18.72
CA ILE A 22 -4.41 8.36 -17.45
C ILE A 22 -5.40 7.69 -16.47
N ALA A 23 -6.68 8.04 -16.54
CA ALA A 23 -7.75 7.49 -15.70
C ALA A 23 -7.83 5.96 -15.67
N PRO A 24 -7.81 5.21 -16.79
CA PRO A 24 -7.81 3.75 -16.77
C PRO A 24 -6.53 3.18 -16.15
N VAL A 25 -5.38 3.83 -16.34
CA VAL A 25 -4.10 3.42 -15.74
C VAL A 25 -4.13 3.61 -14.22
N LEU A 26 -4.70 4.72 -13.74
CA LEU A 26 -4.92 4.97 -12.31
C LEU A 26 -5.95 4.00 -11.72
N ALA A 27 -7.02 3.69 -12.45
CA ALA A 27 -8.01 2.71 -12.02
C ALA A 27 -7.41 1.31 -11.91
N LEU A 28 -6.65 0.85 -12.92
CA LEU A 28 -5.94 -0.42 -12.93
C LEU A 28 -4.94 -0.53 -11.76
N THR A 29 -4.10 0.49 -11.59
CA THR A 29 -3.14 0.51 -10.46
C THR A 29 -3.84 0.58 -9.11
N GLY A 30 -4.98 1.27 -9.02
CA GLY A 30 -5.85 1.28 -7.83
C GLY A 30 -6.43 -0.10 -7.52
N MET A 31 -6.95 -0.81 -8.51
CA MET A 31 -7.47 -2.17 -8.35
C MET A 31 -6.39 -3.16 -7.94
N ILE A 32 -5.21 -3.10 -8.55
CA ILE A 32 -4.06 -3.94 -8.20
C ILE A 32 -3.62 -3.67 -6.75
N LYS A 33 -3.56 -2.40 -6.34
CA LYS A 33 -3.25 -2.03 -4.94
C LYS A 33 -4.32 -2.51 -3.96
N ALA A 34 -5.61 -2.39 -4.29
CA ALA A 34 -6.71 -2.84 -3.45
C ALA A 34 -6.72 -4.38 -3.28
N THR A 35 -6.47 -5.11 -4.37
CA THR A 35 -6.37 -6.59 -4.34
C THR A 35 -5.12 -7.06 -3.59
N ALA A 36 -3.98 -6.40 -3.78
CA ALA A 36 -2.78 -6.67 -3.00
C ALA A 36 -3.00 -6.41 -1.50
N MET A 37 -3.58 -5.26 -1.14
CA MET A 37 -3.83 -4.88 0.25
C MET A 37 -4.81 -5.83 0.94
N THR A 38 -5.89 -6.24 0.26
CA THR A 38 -6.83 -7.24 0.79
C THR A 38 -6.19 -8.62 0.91
N GLY A 39 -5.34 -9.01 -0.04
CA GLY A 39 -4.54 -10.24 0.03
C GLY A 39 -3.57 -10.27 1.22
N PHE A 40 -2.85 -9.17 1.46
CA PHE A 40 -1.97 -9.02 2.62
C PHE A 40 -2.76 -9.02 3.93
N ALA A 41 -3.86 -8.27 4.01
CA ALA A 41 -4.71 -8.23 5.20
C ALA A 41 -5.30 -9.61 5.54
N ASN A 42 -5.64 -10.43 4.54
CA ASN A 42 -6.10 -11.81 4.78
C ASN A 42 -4.98 -12.72 5.30
N LYS A 43 -3.76 -12.59 4.76
CA LYS A 43 -2.60 -13.34 5.26
C LYS A 43 -2.27 -12.95 6.70
N ASP A 44 -2.21 -11.66 7.02
CA ASP A 44 -1.97 -11.18 8.38
C ASP A 44 -3.07 -11.64 9.35
N LYS A 45 -4.34 -11.60 8.94
CA LYS A 45 -5.45 -12.15 9.75
C LYS A 45 -5.30 -13.65 10.00
N GLN A 46 -4.81 -14.41 9.02
CA GLN A 46 -4.65 -15.86 9.13
C GLN A 46 -3.47 -16.21 10.03
N GLU A 47 -2.34 -15.49 9.92
CA GLU A 47 -1.21 -15.61 10.85
C GLU A 47 -1.61 -15.20 12.27
N LEU A 48 -2.35 -14.10 12.44
CA LEU A 48 -2.89 -13.68 13.74
C LEU A 48 -3.84 -14.71 14.35
N LYS A 49 -4.73 -15.33 13.54
CA LYS A 49 -5.60 -16.41 14.00
C LYS A 49 -4.80 -17.62 14.48
N HIS A 50 -3.75 -18.00 13.76
CA HIS A 50 -2.91 -19.13 14.13
C HIS A 50 -2.12 -18.83 15.42
N ALA A 51 -1.51 -17.64 15.52
CA ALA A 51 -0.83 -17.18 16.72
C ALA A 51 -1.78 -17.10 17.92
N GLY A 52 -2.99 -16.57 17.72
CA GLY A 52 -4.03 -16.51 18.74
C GLY A 52 -4.44 -17.90 19.24
N LYS A 53 -4.62 -18.87 18.33
CA LYS A 53 -4.93 -20.26 18.69
C LYS A 53 -3.82 -20.89 19.54
N ILE A 54 -2.56 -20.71 19.16
CA ILE A 54 -1.41 -21.21 19.91
C ILE A 54 -1.34 -20.56 21.30
N ALA A 55 -1.60 -19.25 21.39
CA ALA A 55 -1.66 -18.54 22.67
C ALA A 55 -2.78 -19.08 23.57
N THR A 56 -3.97 -19.34 23.01
CA THR A 56 -5.08 -19.96 23.75
C THR A 56 -4.70 -21.36 24.27
N GLU A 57 -4.12 -22.21 23.42
CA GLU A 57 -3.66 -23.57 23.83
C GLU A 57 -2.58 -23.51 24.92
N ALA A 58 -1.66 -22.54 24.86
CA ALA A 58 -0.62 -22.33 25.86
C ALA A 58 -1.18 -21.86 27.20
N VAL A 59 -2.17 -20.96 27.19
CA VAL A 59 -2.85 -20.48 28.40
C VAL A 59 -3.69 -21.59 29.03
N GLU A 60 -4.37 -22.42 28.23
CA GLU A 60 -5.13 -23.57 28.74
C GLU A 60 -4.22 -24.62 29.41
N ASN A 61 -2.99 -24.79 28.92
CA ASN A 61 -2.02 -25.75 29.45
C ASN A 61 -0.96 -25.12 30.37
N ILE A 62 -1.17 -23.88 30.84
CA ILE A 62 -0.23 -23.14 31.70
C ILE A 62 0.13 -23.93 32.97
N ARG A 63 -0.85 -24.65 33.54
CA ARG A 63 -0.68 -25.47 34.73
C ARG A 63 0.24 -26.67 34.48
N THR A 64 0.25 -27.21 33.25
CA THR A 64 1.12 -28.32 32.82
C THR A 64 2.56 -27.86 32.64
N ILE A 65 2.78 -26.68 32.05
CA ILE A 65 4.12 -26.10 31.84
C ILE A 65 4.79 -25.78 33.17
N VAL A 66 4.05 -25.18 34.10
CA VAL A 66 4.52 -24.88 35.46
C VAL A 66 4.78 -26.18 36.24
N SER A 67 3.94 -27.21 36.08
CA SER A 67 4.13 -28.50 36.76
C SER A 67 5.36 -29.29 36.31
N LEU A 68 5.84 -29.07 35.08
CA LEU A 68 7.03 -29.73 34.51
C LEU A 68 8.34 -28.98 34.83
N THR A 69 8.28 -27.83 35.52
CA THR A 69 9.44 -27.00 35.90
C THR A 69 10.41 -26.73 34.74
N ARG A 70 9.89 -26.59 33.51
CA ARG A 70 10.67 -26.40 32.27
C ARG A 70 10.75 -24.95 31.79
N GLU A 71 10.57 -24.00 32.70
CA GLU A 71 10.55 -22.55 32.43
C GLU A 71 11.78 -22.08 31.66
N LYS A 72 13.00 -22.48 32.08
CA LYS A 72 14.25 -22.11 31.39
C LYS A 72 14.39 -22.66 29.98
N ALA A 73 13.90 -23.87 29.73
CA ALA A 73 13.92 -24.46 28.38
C ALA A 73 12.92 -23.74 27.45
N PHE A 74 11.80 -23.29 28.01
CA PHE A 74 10.81 -22.50 27.29
C PHE A 74 11.30 -21.07 27.02
N GLU A 75 11.99 -20.46 27.98
CA GLU A 75 12.62 -19.13 27.85
C GLU A 75 13.66 -19.11 26.73
N GLN A 76 14.59 -20.08 26.70
CA GLN A 76 15.58 -20.19 25.61
C GLN A 76 14.94 -20.41 24.24
N ALA A 77 13.94 -21.29 24.15
CA ALA A 77 13.22 -21.53 22.90
C ALA A 77 12.42 -20.30 22.43
N TYR A 78 11.90 -19.51 23.37
CA TYR A 78 11.18 -18.26 23.10
C TYR A 78 12.12 -17.17 22.59
N GLU A 79 13.29 -17.01 23.21
CA GLU A 79 14.30 -16.04 22.83
C GLU A 79 14.86 -16.31 21.41
N GLU A 80 15.13 -17.58 21.09
CA GLU A 80 15.59 -18.00 19.75
C GLU A 80 14.52 -17.74 18.67
N LYS A 81 13.24 -18.02 18.98
CA LYS A 81 12.10 -17.70 18.10
C LYS A 81 11.96 -16.19 17.89
N LEU A 82 12.13 -15.38 18.94
CA LEU A 82 12.00 -13.93 18.88
C LEU A 82 13.09 -13.29 18.01
N GLN A 83 14.35 -13.72 18.17
CA GLN A 83 15.47 -13.20 17.37
C GLN A 83 15.28 -13.53 15.88
N THR A 84 14.82 -14.75 15.58
CA THR A 84 14.55 -15.17 14.20
C THR A 84 13.40 -14.37 13.59
N GLN A 85 12.32 -14.16 14.34
CA GLN A 85 11.18 -13.35 13.89
C GLN A 85 11.59 -11.89 13.70
N HIS A 86 12.34 -11.30 14.63
CA HIS A 86 12.81 -9.92 14.55
C HIS A 86 13.62 -9.67 13.27
N ARG A 87 14.56 -10.58 12.96
CA ARG A 87 15.41 -10.47 11.77
C ARG A 87 14.63 -10.65 10.47
N ASN A 88 13.61 -11.52 10.45
CA ASN A 88 12.73 -11.69 9.29
C ASN A 88 11.79 -10.49 9.11
N THR A 89 11.27 -9.91 10.19
CA THR A 89 10.45 -8.70 10.16
C THR A 89 11.24 -7.53 9.64
N LEU A 90 12.51 -7.38 10.04
CA LEU A 90 13.38 -6.30 9.56
C LEU A 90 13.58 -6.38 8.04
N LYS A 91 13.87 -7.58 7.52
CA LYS A 91 14.01 -7.83 6.06
C LYS A 91 12.71 -7.57 5.31
N LYS A 92 11.57 -8.04 5.84
CA LYS A 92 10.25 -7.76 5.26
C LYS A 92 9.98 -6.25 5.24
N ALA A 93 10.23 -5.54 6.33
CA ALA A 93 10.00 -4.10 6.45
C ALA A 93 10.79 -3.31 5.40
N GLN A 94 12.05 -3.67 5.15
CA GLN A 94 12.85 -3.05 4.09
C GLN A 94 12.25 -3.29 2.70
N ILE A 95 11.86 -4.54 2.39
CA ILE A 95 11.27 -4.87 1.08
C ILE A 95 9.95 -4.14 0.87
N PHE A 96 9.07 -4.14 1.87
CA PHE A 96 7.79 -3.43 1.81
C PHE A 96 7.99 -1.92 1.70
N GLY A 97 8.88 -1.35 2.51
CA GLY A 97 9.21 0.07 2.49
C GLY A 97 9.72 0.53 1.12
N SER A 98 10.69 -0.21 0.54
CA SER A 98 11.23 0.09 -0.79
C SER A 98 10.17 -0.04 -1.89
N SER A 99 9.35 -1.09 -1.86
CA SER A 99 8.29 -1.28 -2.86
C SER A 99 7.20 -0.20 -2.76
N TYR A 100 6.87 0.24 -1.54
CA TYR A 100 5.89 1.30 -1.30
C TYR A 100 6.42 2.66 -1.78
N ALA A 101 7.67 2.99 -1.42
CA ALA A 101 8.34 4.20 -1.86
C ALA A 101 8.44 4.28 -3.40
N PHE A 102 8.83 3.17 -4.05
CA PHE A 102 8.90 3.09 -5.50
C PHE A 102 7.53 3.31 -6.17
N SER A 103 6.48 2.70 -5.61
CA SER A 103 5.11 2.88 -6.11
C SER A 103 4.63 4.32 -5.98
N HIS A 104 4.96 5.00 -4.88
CA HIS A 104 4.62 6.43 -4.70
C HIS A 104 5.46 7.34 -5.60
N ALA A 105 6.76 7.07 -5.75
CA ALA A 105 7.62 7.84 -6.64
C ALA A 105 7.07 7.85 -8.08
N PHE A 106 6.63 6.69 -8.59
CA PHE A 106 6.04 6.60 -9.93
C PHE A 106 4.78 7.47 -10.10
N ILE A 107 3.92 7.54 -9.08
CA ILE A 107 2.73 8.40 -9.10
C ILE A 107 3.13 9.88 -9.15
N TYR A 108 4.12 10.30 -8.35
CA TYR A 108 4.62 11.67 -8.38
C TYR A 108 5.28 12.03 -9.72
N PHE A 109 6.00 11.10 -10.34
CA PHE A 109 6.53 11.28 -11.70
C PHE A 109 5.41 11.43 -12.74
N ALA A 110 4.36 10.62 -12.66
CA ALA A 110 3.20 10.74 -13.53
C ALA A 110 2.52 12.12 -13.39
N TYR A 111 2.37 12.62 -12.15
CA TYR A 111 1.88 13.97 -11.91
C TYR A 111 2.81 15.04 -12.48
N ALA A 112 4.12 14.93 -12.27
CA ALA A 112 5.10 15.89 -12.80
C ALA A 112 5.04 15.98 -14.33
N VAL A 113 4.93 14.84 -15.03
CA VAL A 113 4.76 14.80 -16.49
C VAL A 113 3.43 15.43 -16.91
N GLY A 114 2.33 15.14 -16.20
CA GLY A 114 1.04 15.76 -16.44
C GLY A 114 1.07 17.28 -16.31
N PHE A 115 1.70 17.80 -15.24
CA PHE A 115 1.88 19.24 -15.03
C PHE A 115 2.79 19.88 -16.07
N ARG A 116 3.89 19.21 -16.47
CA ARG A 116 4.80 19.71 -17.50
C ARG A 116 4.11 19.80 -18.86
N PHE A 117 3.33 18.78 -19.22
CA PHE A 117 2.55 18.77 -20.45
C PHE A 117 1.45 19.86 -20.43
N GLY A 118 0.74 20.01 -19.30
CA GLY A 118 -0.22 21.09 -19.14
C GLY A 118 0.42 22.48 -19.24
N ALA A 119 1.60 22.68 -18.65
CA ALA A 119 2.32 23.96 -18.72
C ALA A 119 2.74 24.30 -20.16
N TYR A 120 3.18 23.29 -20.93
CA TYR A 120 3.47 23.45 -22.36
C TYR A 120 2.23 23.88 -23.16
N LEU A 121 1.08 23.33 -22.83
CA LEU A 121 -0.21 23.65 -23.46
C LEU A 121 -0.67 25.10 -23.18
N ILE A 122 -0.45 25.57 -21.94
CA ILE A 122 -0.70 26.97 -21.55
C ILE A 122 0.24 27.91 -22.31
N GLN A 123 1.52 27.54 -22.43
CA GLN A 123 2.51 28.34 -23.16
C GLN A 123 2.22 28.42 -24.66
N ALA A 124 1.58 27.39 -25.24
CA ALA A 124 1.07 27.39 -26.61
C ALA A 124 -0.24 28.19 -26.80
N GLY A 125 -0.78 28.80 -25.73
CA GLY A 125 -1.98 29.64 -25.77
C GLY A 125 -3.29 28.88 -26.01
N ARG A 126 -3.28 27.55 -25.91
CA ARG A 126 -4.46 26.71 -26.19
C ARG A 126 -5.36 26.47 -24.97
N VAL A 127 -4.83 26.65 -23.77
CA VAL A 127 -5.55 26.43 -22.51
C VAL A 127 -5.25 27.59 -21.54
N THR A 128 -6.29 28.16 -20.93
CA THR A 128 -6.17 29.17 -19.88
C THR A 128 -5.71 28.53 -18.57
N PRO A 129 -4.92 29.23 -17.72
CA PRO A 129 -4.46 28.70 -16.43
C PRO A 129 -5.61 28.22 -15.53
N GLU A 130 -6.77 28.88 -15.60
CA GLU A 130 -7.98 28.50 -14.87
C GLU A 130 -8.54 27.14 -15.34
N GLY A 131 -8.46 26.83 -16.64
CA GLY A 131 -8.89 25.55 -17.20
C GLY A 131 -7.96 24.37 -16.91
N MET A 132 -6.78 24.61 -16.34
CA MET A 132 -5.84 23.55 -15.93
C MET A 132 -6.22 22.92 -14.58
N PHE A 133 -6.78 23.72 -13.67
CA PHE A 133 -7.07 23.30 -12.29
C PHE A 133 -8.52 22.83 -12.07
N VAL A 134 -9.35 22.91 -13.12
CA VAL A 134 -10.78 22.56 -13.10
C VAL A 134 -11.02 21.19 -13.73
#